data_AF-V5H2A5-F1
#
_entry.id   AF-V5H2A5-F1
#
_cell.length_a   1.000
_cell.length_b   1.000
_cell.length_c   1.000
_cell.angle_alpha   90.00
_cell.angle_beta   90.00
_cell.angle_gamma   90.00
#
_symmetry.space_group_name_H-M   'P 1'
#
loop_
_entity.id
_entity.type
_entity.pdbx_description
1 polymer ?
#
loop_
_entity_poly.entity_id
_entity_poly.type
_entity_poly.pdbx_seq_one_letter_code
_entity_poly.pdbx_strand_id
1 'polypeptide(L)'
;MASRIWNCAVLMTYLCVFLVEHGACDAPTCEKDQLSPCFPDGVEKVRFEIPPFTVDSLKKDCTNADAISTCVNKLKIDGCQEEERRHLQLLKDGLRSTRNSLCHENLYQSMEEWNRCLNKAMLDVCIPEYNYERKTLEETGRLTRDERECSYGKYTCLLKAAEGCPSTSLARKALNDFHNTIFDLDNCPRFDEVRRGNNAAMPNDF
;
A
#
# COMPACT_ATOMS: atom_id res chain seq x y z
N MET A 1 -10.30 -62.59 25.09
CA MET A 1 -9.82 -61.19 24.88
C MET A 1 -9.69 -60.82 23.39
N ALA A 2 -10.51 -61.38 22.49
CA ALA A 2 -10.42 -61.10 21.04
C ALA A 2 -11.51 -60.14 20.51
N SER A 3 -12.55 -59.86 21.30
CA SER A 3 -13.73 -59.10 20.84
C SER A 3 -13.56 -57.56 20.92
N ARG A 4 -12.62 -57.04 21.73
CA ARG A 4 -12.42 -55.59 21.88
C ARG A 4 -11.58 -54.95 20.78
N ILE A 5 -10.70 -55.73 20.14
CA ILE A 5 -9.79 -55.23 19.10
C ILE A 5 -10.57 -54.94 17.80
N TRP A 6 -11.59 -55.75 17.50
CA TRP A 6 -12.39 -55.60 16.28
C TRP A 6 -13.26 -54.33 16.32
N ASN A 7 -13.83 -54.00 17.48
CA ASN A 7 -14.66 -52.81 17.65
C ASN A 7 -13.84 -51.51 17.57
N CYS A 8 -12.59 -51.50 18.02
CA CYS A 8 -11.71 -50.33 17.88
C CYS A 8 -11.31 -50.07 16.43
N ALA A 9 -11.08 -51.11 15.63
CA ALA A 9 -10.74 -50.96 14.22
C ALA A 9 -11.91 -50.38 13.41
N VAL A 10 -13.14 -50.84 13.67
CA VAL A 10 -14.35 -50.34 12.98
C VAL A 10 -14.65 -48.89 13.37
N LEU A 11 -14.49 -48.52 14.65
CA LEU A 11 -14.72 -47.14 15.12
C LEU A 11 -13.73 -46.14 14.50
N MET A 12 -12.45 -46.53 14.36
CA MET A 12 -11.42 -45.69 13.75
C MET A 12 -11.64 -45.51 12.24
N THR A 13 -12.09 -46.54 11.53
CA THR A 13 -12.44 -46.40 10.11
C THR A 13 -13.66 -45.50 9.90
N TYR A 14 -14.67 -45.57 10.77
CA TYR A 14 -15.83 -44.66 10.70
C TYR A 14 -15.45 -43.21 11.00
N LEU A 15 -14.54 -42.96 11.97
CA LEU A 15 -14.04 -41.61 12.26
C LEU A 15 -13.24 -41.01 11.09
N CYS A 16 -12.44 -41.81 10.38
CA CYS A 16 -11.75 -41.34 9.17
C CYS A 16 -12.72 -41.02 8.03
N VAL A 17 -13.79 -41.80 7.83
CA VAL A 17 -14.79 -41.53 6.79
C VAL A 17 -15.62 -40.28 7.12
N PHE A 18 -15.99 -40.08 8.39
CA PHE A 18 -16.70 -38.87 8.83
C PHE A 18 -15.86 -37.59 8.74
N LEU A 19 -14.54 -37.69 8.95
CA LEU A 19 -13.62 -36.56 8.78
C LEU A 19 -13.37 -36.21 7.30
N VAL A 20 -13.51 -37.18 6.39
CA VAL A 20 -13.37 -36.95 4.93
C VAL A 20 -14.61 -36.24 4.35
N GLU A 21 -15.80 -36.47 4.89
CA GLU A 21 -17.03 -35.82 4.39
C GLU A 21 -17.26 -34.39 4.91
N HIS A 22 -16.62 -33.97 6.02
CA HIS A 22 -16.78 -32.62 6.59
C HIS A 22 -15.57 -31.70 6.39
N GLY A 23 -14.56 -32.15 5.65
CA GLY A 23 -13.34 -31.42 5.39
C GLY A 23 -13.04 -31.36 3.90
N ALA A 24 -13.96 -30.83 3.10
CA ALA A 24 -13.54 -30.17 1.87
C ALA A 24 -12.69 -28.97 2.30
N CYS A 25 -11.40 -29.21 2.57
CA CYS A 25 -10.42 -28.15 2.59
C CYS A 25 -10.52 -27.51 1.22
N ASP A 26 -11.19 -26.36 1.15
CA ASP A 26 -11.16 -25.48 -0.02
C ASP A 26 -9.72 -25.47 -0.51
N ALA A 27 -9.49 -25.97 -1.73
CA ALA A 27 -8.15 -26.00 -2.27
C ALA A 27 -7.59 -24.58 -2.19
N PRO A 28 -6.34 -24.41 -1.71
CA PRO A 28 -5.74 -23.09 -1.64
C PRO A 28 -5.78 -22.47 -3.03
N THR A 29 -6.43 -21.32 -3.14
CA THR A 29 -6.70 -20.62 -4.40
C THR A 29 -5.92 -19.33 -4.43
N CYS A 30 -5.49 -18.94 -5.62
CA CYS A 30 -4.81 -17.68 -5.89
C CYS A 30 -5.66 -16.84 -6.84
N GLU A 31 -6.14 -15.70 -6.35
CA GLU A 31 -7.03 -14.79 -7.09
C GLU A 31 -6.32 -13.50 -7.50
N LYS A 32 -5.02 -13.55 -7.82
CA LYS A 32 -4.26 -12.37 -8.27
C LYS A 32 -4.87 -11.69 -9.49
N ASP A 33 -5.36 -12.45 -10.46
CA ASP A 33 -5.99 -11.89 -11.68
C ASP A 33 -7.26 -11.08 -11.37
N GLN A 34 -7.85 -11.28 -10.19
CA GLN A 34 -9.00 -10.51 -9.68
C GLN A 34 -8.58 -9.22 -8.96
N LEU A 35 -7.29 -8.90 -8.91
CA LEU A 35 -6.79 -7.65 -8.34
C LEU A 35 -7.17 -6.44 -9.21
N SER A 36 -6.97 -6.52 -10.53
CA SER A 36 -7.23 -5.40 -11.45
C SER A 36 -8.68 -4.88 -11.39
N PRO A 37 -9.72 -5.74 -11.34
CA PRO A 37 -11.11 -5.31 -11.17
C PRO A 37 -11.38 -4.49 -9.90
N CYS A 38 -10.56 -4.61 -8.85
CA CYS A 38 -10.69 -3.79 -7.64
C CYS A 38 -10.26 -2.32 -7.85
N PHE A 39 -9.70 -1.99 -9.01
CA PHE A 39 -9.28 -0.64 -9.40
C PHE A 39 -10.00 -0.24 -10.70
N PRO A 40 -11.33 0.03 -10.68
CA PRO A 40 -12.06 0.35 -11.91
C PRO A 40 -11.53 1.64 -12.56
N ASP A 41 -11.44 1.64 -13.88
CA ASP A 41 -11.15 2.85 -14.67
C ASP A 41 -12.16 3.95 -14.32
N GLY A 42 -11.66 5.13 -13.93
CA GLY A 42 -12.50 6.28 -13.59
C GLY A 42 -12.96 6.35 -12.13
N VAL A 43 -12.65 5.37 -11.27
CA VAL A 43 -12.41 5.72 -9.87
C VAL A 43 -11.15 6.57 -9.92
N GLU A 44 -11.27 7.87 -9.67
CA GLU A 44 -10.08 8.68 -9.42
C GLU A 44 -9.22 7.90 -8.46
N LYS A 45 -8.08 7.39 -8.96
CA LYS A 45 -6.99 6.84 -8.14
C LYS A 45 -6.96 7.74 -6.93
N VAL A 46 -7.16 7.19 -5.73
CA VAL A 46 -7.10 7.95 -4.47
C VAL A 46 -6.03 9.01 -4.68
N ARG A 47 -6.43 10.28 -4.79
CA ARG A 47 -5.52 11.31 -5.30
C ARG A 47 -4.65 11.80 -4.17
N PHE A 48 -5.28 11.85 -2.98
CA PHE A 48 -4.73 12.38 -1.75
C PHE A 48 -3.96 13.67 -2.02
N GLU A 49 -4.75 14.70 -2.38
CA GLU A 49 -4.20 15.98 -2.82
C GLU A 49 -3.51 16.68 -1.64
N ILE A 50 -2.24 17.01 -1.85
CA ILE A 50 -1.52 18.02 -1.08
C ILE A 50 -1.97 19.36 -1.65
N PRO A 51 -2.22 20.39 -0.81
CA PRO A 51 -3.04 21.56 -1.13
C PRO A 51 -3.08 22.02 -2.60
N PRO A 52 -4.28 22.36 -3.12
CA PRO A 52 -5.53 22.53 -2.38
C PRO A 52 -6.27 21.19 -2.15
N PHE A 53 -6.85 21.02 -0.95
CA PHE A 53 -7.78 19.93 -0.63
C PHE A 53 -9.06 20.53 -0.03
N THR A 54 -10.16 19.76 -0.08
CA THR A 54 -11.42 20.12 0.55
C THR A 54 -11.91 18.98 1.43
N VAL A 55 -12.87 19.26 2.32
CA VAL A 55 -13.55 18.20 3.08
C VAL A 55 -14.12 17.14 2.15
N ASP A 56 -14.71 17.57 1.03
CA ASP A 56 -15.35 16.68 0.07
C ASP A 56 -14.32 15.84 -0.71
N SER A 57 -13.16 16.39 -1.06
CA SER A 57 -12.09 15.62 -1.71
C SER A 57 -11.54 14.53 -0.78
N LEU A 58 -11.29 14.85 0.51
CA LEU A 58 -10.84 13.86 1.48
C LEU A 58 -11.89 12.77 1.77
N LYS A 59 -13.19 13.14 1.81
CA LYS A 59 -14.28 12.16 1.94
C LYS A 59 -14.35 11.21 0.75
N LYS A 60 -14.16 11.75 -0.46
CA LYS A 60 -14.10 10.94 -1.69
C LYS A 60 -12.91 9.99 -1.67
N ASP A 61 -11.73 10.47 -1.27
CA ASP A 61 -10.53 9.64 -1.11
C ASP A 61 -10.74 8.52 -0.08
N CYS A 62 -11.36 8.81 1.08
CA CYS A 62 -11.72 7.78 2.06
C CYS A 62 -12.68 6.73 1.47
N THR A 63 -13.73 7.16 0.78
CA THR A 63 -14.72 6.25 0.18
C THR A 63 -14.08 5.34 -0.86
N ASN A 64 -13.21 5.89 -1.71
CA ASN A 64 -12.45 5.11 -2.69
C ASN A 64 -11.48 4.14 -2.01
N ALA A 65 -10.74 4.59 -1.00
CA ALA A 65 -9.81 3.73 -0.25
C ALA A 65 -10.53 2.59 0.48
N ASP A 66 -11.72 2.83 1.05
CA ASP A 66 -12.53 1.80 1.67
C ASP A 66 -13.03 0.76 0.67
N ALA A 67 -13.56 1.21 -0.47
CA ALA A 67 -14.03 0.32 -1.53
C ALA A 67 -12.90 -0.58 -2.07
N ILE A 68 -11.75 0.01 -2.40
CA ILE A 68 -10.57 -0.71 -2.90
C ILE A 68 -10.05 -1.68 -1.82
N SER A 69 -9.85 -1.21 -0.59
CA SER A 69 -9.36 -2.06 0.51
C SER A 69 -10.30 -3.24 0.77
N THR A 70 -11.61 -2.99 0.75
CA THR A 70 -12.62 -4.04 0.94
C THR A 70 -12.63 -5.04 -0.21
N CYS A 71 -12.49 -4.59 -1.45
CA CYS A 71 -12.40 -5.48 -2.61
C CYS A 71 -11.15 -6.37 -2.53
N VAL A 72 -9.97 -5.76 -2.39
CA VAL A 72 -8.68 -6.48 -2.39
C VAL A 72 -8.58 -7.43 -1.21
N ASN A 73 -9.11 -7.07 -0.03
CA ASN A 73 -9.07 -7.97 1.13
C ASN A 73 -9.82 -9.29 0.93
N LYS A 74 -10.84 -9.33 0.07
CA LYS A 74 -11.62 -10.55 -0.24
C LYS A 74 -10.87 -11.56 -1.09
N LEU A 75 -9.81 -11.14 -1.77
CA LEU A 75 -9.03 -12.01 -2.66
C LEU A 75 -8.40 -13.16 -1.87
N LYS A 76 -8.58 -14.40 -2.33
CA LYS A 76 -7.90 -15.57 -1.80
C LYS A 76 -6.45 -15.60 -2.32
N ILE A 77 -5.48 -15.65 -1.40
CA ILE A 77 -4.05 -15.63 -1.74
C ILE A 77 -3.27 -16.83 -1.21
N ASP A 78 -3.93 -17.75 -0.51
CA ASP A 78 -3.26 -18.89 0.13
C ASP A 78 -2.72 -19.91 -0.87
N GLY A 79 -3.23 -19.92 -2.10
CA GLY A 79 -2.71 -20.72 -3.21
C GLY A 79 -1.66 -20.03 -4.07
N CYS A 80 -1.28 -18.79 -3.77
CA CYS A 80 -0.27 -18.06 -4.55
C CYS A 80 1.15 -18.55 -4.23
N GLN A 81 2.08 -18.36 -5.15
CA GLN A 81 3.52 -18.59 -4.88
C GLN A 81 3.99 -17.68 -3.74
N GLU A 82 4.99 -18.11 -2.96
CA GLU A 82 5.42 -17.40 -1.74
C GLU A 82 5.77 -15.92 -1.97
N GLU A 83 6.51 -15.61 -3.04
CA GLU A 83 6.86 -14.23 -3.39
C GLU A 83 5.61 -13.39 -3.69
N GLU A 84 4.71 -13.93 -4.50
CA GLU A 84 3.46 -13.27 -4.88
C GLU A 84 2.51 -13.11 -3.69
N ARG A 85 2.37 -14.15 -2.87
CA ARG A 85 1.58 -14.12 -1.64
C ARG A 85 2.10 -13.04 -0.70
N ARG A 86 3.42 -12.97 -0.51
CA ARG A 86 4.05 -11.93 0.31
C ARG A 86 3.76 -10.53 -0.22
N HIS A 87 3.89 -10.34 -1.54
CA HIS A 87 3.59 -9.06 -2.18
C HIS A 87 2.11 -8.66 -2.03
N LEU A 88 1.17 -9.58 -2.32
CA LEU A 88 -0.27 -9.33 -2.16
C LEU A 88 -0.64 -9.06 -0.70
N GLN A 89 0.02 -9.72 0.25
CA GLN A 89 -0.17 -9.44 1.68
C GLN A 89 0.31 -8.03 2.05
N LEU A 90 1.48 -7.60 1.55
CA LEU A 90 1.96 -6.24 1.73
C LEU A 90 0.98 -5.22 1.16
N LEU A 91 0.47 -5.45 -0.05
CA LEU A 91 -0.52 -4.57 -0.69
C LEU A 91 -1.82 -4.50 0.12
N LYS A 92 -2.35 -5.62 0.61
CA LYS A 92 -3.52 -5.65 1.51
C LYS A 92 -3.30 -4.80 2.76
N ASP A 93 -2.12 -4.95 3.36
CA ASP A 93 -1.74 -4.19 4.56
C ASP A 93 -1.59 -2.69 4.29
N GLY A 94 -0.98 -2.33 3.16
CA GLY A 94 -0.85 -0.95 2.69
C GLY A 94 -2.23 -0.30 2.46
N LEU A 95 -3.09 -0.95 1.69
CA LEU A 95 -4.46 -0.48 1.42
C LEU A 95 -5.27 -0.29 2.70
N ARG A 96 -5.15 -1.23 3.66
CA ARG A 96 -5.80 -1.12 4.96
C ARG A 96 -5.27 0.07 5.76
N SER A 97 -3.95 0.29 5.77
CA SER A 97 -3.35 1.44 6.47
C SER A 97 -3.81 2.76 5.85
N THR A 98 -3.77 2.86 4.51
CA THR A 98 -4.25 4.00 3.74
C THR A 98 -5.71 4.31 4.04
N ARG A 99 -6.60 3.32 3.96
CA ARG A 99 -8.01 3.48 4.35
C ARG A 99 -8.13 4.01 5.78
N ASN A 100 -7.45 3.40 6.74
CA ASN A 100 -7.55 3.79 8.15
C ASN A 100 -7.12 5.25 8.37
N SER A 101 -6.07 5.71 7.68
CA SER A 101 -5.60 7.08 7.79
C SER A 101 -6.49 8.08 7.05
N LEU A 102 -6.94 7.74 5.84
CA LEU A 102 -7.80 8.60 5.02
C LEU A 102 -9.20 8.77 5.61
N CYS A 103 -9.73 7.73 6.25
CA CYS A 103 -11.04 7.74 6.87
C CYS A 103 -11.02 8.18 8.34
N HIS A 104 -9.87 8.62 8.86
CA HIS A 104 -9.77 9.08 10.24
C HIS A 104 -10.49 10.41 10.41
N GLU A 105 -11.35 10.53 11.43
CA GLU A 105 -12.20 11.70 11.69
C GLU A 105 -11.42 13.03 11.77
N ASN A 106 -10.26 13.01 12.41
CA ASN A 106 -9.39 14.18 12.58
C ASN A 106 -8.45 14.48 11.39
N LEU A 107 -8.56 13.75 10.27
CA LEU A 107 -7.65 13.94 9.14
C LEU A 107 -7.76 15.36 8.57
N TYR A 108 -8.98 15.87 8.40
CA TYR A 108 -9.19 17.20 7.82
C TYR A 108 -8.48 18.29 8.64
N GLN A 109 -8.66 18.28 9.97
CA GLN A 109 -7.98 19.23 10.85
C GLN A 109 -6.45 19.06 10.78
N SER A 110 -5.96 17.81 10.79
CA SER A 110 -4.53 17.56 10.68
C SER A 110 -3.96 18.06 9.34
N MET A 111 -4.71 17.95 8.25
CA MET A 111 -4.32 18.47 6.94
C MET A 111 -4.32 20.00 6.92
N GLU A 112 -5.23 20.68 7.61
CA GLU A 112 -5.20 22.14 7.76
C GLU A 112 -3.94 22.61 8.51
N GLU A 113 -3.61 21.97 9.62
CA GLU A 113 -2.38 22.24 10.38
C GLU A 113 -1.14 21.99 9.52
N TRP A 114 -1.14 20.87 8.80
CA TRP A 114 -0.06 20.51 7.90
C TRP A 114 0.12 21.53 6.77
N ASN A 115 -0.97 22.01 6.15
CA ASN A 115 -0.93 23.06 5.11
C ASN A 115 -0.38 24.40 5.65
N ARG A 116 -0.55 24.70 6.94
CA ARG A 116 -0.01 25.93 7.54
C ARG A 116 1.50 25.87 7.77
N CYS A 117 2.05 24.70 8.10
CA CYS A 117 3.50 24.54 8.33
C CYS A 117 4.26 24.08 7.08
N LEU A 118 3.57 23.60 6.04
CA LEU A 118 4.19 23.14 4.80
C LEU A 118 4.92 24.30 4.10
N ASN A 119 6.20 24.11 3.82
CA ASN A 119 7.00 25.06 3.07
C ASN A 119 6.67 24.97 1.58
N LYS A 120 5.69 25.76 1.13
CA LYS A 120 5.24 25.78 -0.27
C LYS A 120 6.33 26.24 -1.24
N ALA A 121 7.16 27.21 -0.85
CA ALA A 121 8.30 27.64 -1.66
C ALA A 121 9.29 26.50 -1.92
N MET A 122 9.46 25.59 -0.96
CA MET A 122 10.26 24.38 -1.16
C MET A 122 9.65 23.45 -2.22
N LEU A 123 8.32 23.30 -2.26
CA LEU A 123 7.65 22.50 -3.29
C LEU A 123 7.75 23.14 -4.67
N ASP A 124 7.59 24.46 -4.74
CA ASP A 124 7.65 25.24 -5.99
C ASP A 124 9.04 25.16 -6.65
N VAL A 125 10.09 24.87 -5.88
CA VAL A 125 11.45 24.65 -6.39
C VAL A 125 11.72 23.17 -6.63
N CYS A 126 11.49 22.32 -5.62
CA CYS A 126 11.90 20.92 -5.65
C CYS A 126 11.17 20.09 -6.72
N ILE A 127 9.86 20.29 -6.89
CA ILE A 127 9.09 19.49 -7.86
C ILE A 127 9.52 19.80 -9.30
N PRO A 128 9.64 21.07 -9.73
CA PRO A 128 10.19 21.40 -11.04
C PRO A 128 11.61 20.89 -11.26
N GLU A 129 12.51 21.06 -10.28
CA GLU A 129 13.90 20.57 -10.37
C GLU A 129 13.94 19.05 -10.56
N TYR A 130 13.22 18.29 -9.73
CA TYR A 130 13.09 16.85 -9.90
C TYR A 130 12.56 16.46 -11.28
N ASN A 131 11.52 17.15 -11.77
CA ASN A 131 10.94 16.85 -13.08
C ASN A 131 11.94 17.16 -14.20
N TYR A 132 12.75 18.22 -14.07
CA TYR A 132 13.80 18.59 -15.02
C TYR A 132 14.93 17.56 -15.04
N GLU A 133 15.43 17.16 -13.87
CA GLU A 133 16.46 16.13 -13.75
C GLU A 133 15.98 14.80 -14.34
N ARG A 134 14.78 14.36 -13.96
CA ARG A 134 14.18 13.14 -14.49
C ARG A 134 14.05 13.17 -16.01
N LYS A 135 13.59 14.29 -16.58
CA LYS A 135 13.51 14.47 -18.03
C LYS A 135 14.89 14.40 -18.69
N THR A 136 15.90 15.01 -18.08
CA THR A 136 17.28 14.95 -18.57
C THR A 136 17.83 13.51 -18.53
N LEU A 137 17.57 12.76 -17.46
CA LEU A 137 17.93 11.35 -17.37
C LEU A 137 17.23 10.51 -18.44
N GLU A 138 15.95 10.81 -18.74
CA GLU A 138 15.20 10.14 -19.79
C GLU A 138 15.80 10.41 -21.18
N GLU A 139 16.04 11.68 -21.51
CA GLU A 139 16.63 12.10 -22.79
C GLU A 139 18.06 11.58 -22.99
N THR A 140 18.82 11.45 -21.91
CA THR A 140 20.19 10.89 -21.95
C THR A 140 20.24 9.36 -21.86
N GLY A 141 19.09 8.68 -21.77
CA GLY A 141 19.01 7.23 -21.64
C GLY A 141 19.58 6.68 -20.32
N ARG A 142 19.74 7.53 -19.31
CA ARG A 142 20.28 7.20 -17.98
C ARG A 142 19.19 6.94 -16.95
N LEU A 143 17.92 7.20 -17.28
CA LEU A 143 16.79 6.95 -16.40
C LEU A 143 16.61 5.45 -16.18
N THR A 144 16.78 5.03 -14.93
CA THR A 144 16.57 3.65 -14.51
C THR A 144 15.09 3.28 -14.51
N ARG A 145 14.81 1.97 -14.50
CA ARG A 145 13.44 1.44 -14.38
C ARG A 145 12.79 1.94 -13.09
N ASP A 146 13.50 1.87 -11.97
CA ASP A 146 12.99 2.26 -10.66
C ASP A 146 12.70 3.76 -10.58
N GLU A 147 13.52 4.62 -11.21
CA GLU A 147 13.23 6.06 -11.28
C GLU A 147 11.99 6.36 -12.14
N ARG A 148 11.72 5.52 -13.15
CA ARG A 148 10.56 5.63 -14.02
C ARG A 148 9.28 5.15 -13.34
N GLU A 149 9.34 4.01 -12.66
CA GLU A 149 8.19 3.34 -12.07
C GLU A 149 7.88 3.87 -10.66
N CYS A 150 8.88 4.03 -9.80
CA CYS A 150 8.69 4.30 -8.38
C CYS A 150 8.68 5.79 -7.99
N SER A 151 9.12 6.70 -8.87
CA SER A 151 8.99 8.17 -8.72
C SER A 151 9.29 8.75 -7.32
N TYR A 152 10.24 8.19 -6.56
CA TYR A 152 10.52 8.55 -5.16
C TYR A 152 10.87 10.03 -4.93
N GLY A 153 11.43 10.71 -5.95
CA GLY A 153 11.86 12.10 -5.82
C GLY A 153 10.71 13.06 -5.54
N LYS A 154 9.53 12.88 -6.16
CA LYS A 154 8.35 13.71 -5.84
C LYS A 154 7.97 13.58 -4.37
N TYR A 155 7.92 12.34 -3.87
CA TYR A 155 7.59 12.10 -2.47
C TYR A 155 8.66 12.65 -1.53
N THR A 156 9.94 12.58 -1.90
CA THR A 156 11.05 13.21 -1.17
C THR A 156 10.86 14.73 -1.06
N CYS A 157 10.48 15.41 -2.15
CA CYS A 157 10.15 16.84 -2.11
C CYS A 157 9.03 17.16 -1.12
N LEU A 158 7.96 16.36 -1.11
CA LEU A 158 6.86 16.51 -0.15
C LEU A 158 7.32 16.32 1.29
N LEU A 159 8.20 15.35 1.53
CA LEU A 159 8.75 15.11 2.85
C LEU A 159 9.58 16.29 3.35
N LYS A 160 10.48 16.79 2.49
CA LYS A 160 11.38 17.91 2.75
C LYS A 160 10.61 19.22 3.00
N ALA A 161 9.60 19.52 2.18
CA ALA A 161 8.74 20.68 2.38
C ALA A 161 7.98 20.65 3.71
N ALA A 162 7.74 19.46 4.26
CA ALA A 162 7.06 19.26 5.53
C ALA A 162 8.01 19.03 6.72
N GLU A 163 9.31 19.28 6.60
CA GLU A 163 10.25 19.19 7.73
C GLU A 163 9.88 20.12 8.90
N GLY A 164 9.30 21.28 8.60
CA GLY A 164 8.76 22.21 9.61
C GLY A 164 7.44 21.77 10.24
N CYS A 165 6.86 20.64 9.80
CA CYS A 165 5.60 20.11 10.31
C CYS A 165 5.80 18.98 11.33
N PRO A 166 4.84 18.74 12.25
CA PRO A 166 4.91 17.62 13.19
C PRO A 166 5.06 16.28 12.47
N SER A 167 6.14 15.55 12.77
CA SER A 167 6.47 14.27 12.15
C SER A 167 5.50 13.14 12.50
N THR A 168 4.77 13.27 13.60
CA THR A 168 3.75 12.31 14.07
C THR A 168 2.33 12.76 13.75
N SER A 169 2.14 13.78 12.91
CA SER A 169 0.80 14.22 12.50
C SER A 169 0.06 13.15 11.72
N LEU A 170 -1.27 13.14 11.82
CA LEU A 170 -2.13 12.24 11.06
C LEU A 170 -2.02 12.52 9.56
N ALA A 171 -1.88 13.78 9.15
CA ALA A 171 -1.60 14.16 7.76
C ALA A 171 -0.31 13.53 7.23
N ARG A 172 0.79 13.59 8.00
CA ARG A 172 2.05 12.92 7.65
C ARG A 172 1.86 11.40 7.55
N LYS A 173 1.14 10.80 8.49
CA LYS A 173 0.84 9.36 8.46
C LYS A 173 0.03 8.97 7.21
N ALA A 174 -1.03 9.70 6.91
CA ALA A 174 -1.88 9.47 5.74
C ALA A 174 -1.07 9.57 4.44
N LEU A 175 -0.20 10.57 4.33
CA LEU A 175 0.70 10.74 3.19
C LEU A 175 1.63 9.53 3.02
N ASN A 176 2.24 9.07 4.11
CA ASN A 176 3.18 7.94 4.08
C ASN A 176 2.46 6.63 3.72
N ASP A 177 1.31 6.36 4.35
CA ASP A 177 0.51 5.18 4.05
C ASP A 177 0.08 5.14 2.57
N PHE A 178 -0.38 6.29 2.07
CA PHE A 178 -0.81 6.46 0.69
C PHE A 178 0.33 6.18 -0.31
N HIS A 179 1.48 6.84 -0.16
CA HIS A 179 2.61 6.64 -1.07
C HIS A 179 3.20 5.23 -0.97
N ASN A 180 3.31 4.66 0.24
CA ASN A 180 3.76 3.28 0.38
C ASN A 180 2.81 2.29 -0.30
N THR A 181 1.49 2.57 -0.31
CA THR A 181 0.53 1.74 -1.05
C THR A 181 0.69 1.87 -2.56
N ILE A 182 1.02 3.06 -3.07
CA ILE A 182 1.37 3.23 -4.48
C ILE A 182 2.63 2.42 -4.81
N PHE A 183 3.66 2.49 -3.97
CA PHE A 183 4.87 1.69 -4.18
C PHE A 183 4.58 0.19 -4.15
N ASP A 184 3.74 -0.27 -3.21
CA ASP A 184 3.30 -1.66 -3.18
C ASP A 184 2.56 -2.04 -4.48
N LEU A 185 1.73 -1.17 -5.06
CA LEU A 185 1.06 -1.44 -6.35
C LEU A 185 2.02 -1.55 -7.52
N ASP A 186 3.04 -0.69 -7.55
CA ASP A 186 4.03 -0.60 -8.63
C ASP A 186 5.19 -1.61 -8.46
N ASN A 187 5.13 -2.52 -7.48
CA ASN A 187 6.21 -3.44 -7.11
C ASN A 187 7.52 -2.74 -6.73
N CYS A 188 7.40 -1.56 -6.13
CA CYS A 188 8.49 -0.74 -5.65
C CYS A 188 8.75 -0.98 -4.16
N PRO A 189 10.01 -0.95 -3.71
CA PRO A 189 10.32 -0.90 -2.28
C PRO A 189 9.58 0.24 -1.57
N ARG A 190 9.12 -0.01 -0.34
CA ARG A 190 8.50 1.05 0.47
C ARG A 190 9.55 2.12 0.79
N PHE A 191 9.10 3.37 0.89
CA PHE A 191 10.03 4.49 1.08
C PHE A 191 10.84 4.40 2.39
N ASP A 192 10.24 3.87 3.45
CA ASP A 192 10.93 3.67 4.73
C ASP A 192 12.08 2.67 4.62
N GLU A 193 11.98 1.69 3.71
CA GLU A 193 13.03 0.71 3.41
C GLU A 193 14.14 1.36 2.59
N VAL A 194 13.77 2.16 1.58
CA VAL A 194 14.71 2.96 0.79
C VAL A 194 15.50 3.91 1.67
N ARG A 195 14.84 4.63 2.60
CA ARG A 195 15.53 5.52 3.54
C ARG A 195 16.48 4.76 4.46
N ARG A 196 16.08 3.58 4.95
CA ARG A 196 16.93 2.74 5.80
C ARG A 196 18.16 2.21 5.04
N GLY A 197 18.01 1.88 3.76
CA GLY A 197 19.11 1.50 2.87
C GLY A 197 20.01 2.67 2.45
N ASN A 198 19.41 3.84 2.20
CA ASN A 198 20.10 5.05 1.73
C ASN A 198 20.67 5.92 2.85
N ASN A 199 20.52 5.57 4.13
CA ASN A 199 21.41 6.09 5.17
C ASN A 199 22.89 5.66 4.96
N ALA A 200 23.17 4.87 3.91
CA ALA A 200 24.49 4.64 3.34
C ALA A 200 24.80 5.45 2.06
N ALA A 201 23.82 6.15 1.43
CA ALA A 201 23.99 6.73 0.09
C ALA A 201 22.96 7.81 -0.35
N MET A 202 22.33 8.60 0.54
CA MET A 202 21.69 9.85 0.09
C MET A 202 22.75 10.96 -0.04
N PRO A 203 22.85 11.64 -1.20
CA PRO A 203 23.62 12.87 -1.30
C PRO A 203 22.92 13.91 -0.42
N ASN A 204 23.67 14.44 0.56
CA ASN A 204 23.24 15.52 1.43
C ASN A 204 23.25 16.90 0.75
N ASP A 205 23.13 16.98 -0.58
CA ASP A 205 23.32 18.24 -1.30
C ASP A 205 22.09 18.59 -2.12
N PHE A 206 21.15 19.26 -1.45
CA PHE A 206 20.31 20.34 -2.00
C PHE A 206 19.93 21.29 -0.87
#